data_AF-A0A8J9T5V0-F1
#
_entry.id   AF-A0A8J9T5V0-F1
#
_cell.length_a   1.000
_cell.length_b   1.000
_cell.length_c   1.000
_cell.angle_alpha   90.00
_cell.angle_beta   90.00
_cell.angle_gamma   90.00
#
_symmetry.space_group_name_H-M   'P 1'
#
loop_
_entity.id
_entity.type
_entity.pdbx_description
1 polymer ?
#
loop_
_entity_poly.entity_id
_entity_poly.type
_entity_poly.pdbx_seq_one_letter_code
_entity_poly.pdbx_strand_id
1 'polypeptide(L)'
;MVARKFFSKFICAVIVLHCVLQLVSSLQGPTVHRSSRWLSPVPSAQAPPITKVQKWSLYASSSYVSQVRDRLGLEDRFGRWRYLQRLLEDETAPRDANDILYAVLDGYINFPRPKFGSSDETGSPERTEQRLQRIQAVLEKAVGESVPFMTDNESVYDPEIMRLLEVVLPDPQDDEEDFKAAWDMMIELNGRESVKINERDGRPEWKARCMIARIIIYYDFITYGIVDAPISEK
;
A
#
# COMPACT_ATOMS: atom_id res chain seq x y z
N MET A 1 26.50 -28.65 -12.21
CA MET A 1 25.89 -27.32 -12.39
C MET A 1 25.36 -27.10 -13.82
N VAL A 2 24.59 -28.06 -14.38
CA VAL A 2 24.04 -28.00 -15.76
C VAL A 2 22.53 -28.34 -15.82
N ALA A 3 21.96 -28.95 -14.77
CA ALA A 3 20.56 -29.40 -14.79
C ALA A 3 19.50 -28.29 -14.55
N ARG A 4 19.88 -27.10 -14.04
CA ARG A 4 18.93 -26.02 -13.75
C ARG A 4 18.56 -25.13 -14.94
N LYS A 5 19.32 -25.17 -16.04
CA LYS A 5 19.05 -24.34 -17.24
C LYS A 5 18.09 -25.00 -18.25
N PHE A 6 17.82 -26.29 -18.14
CA PHE A 6 16.91 -26.99 -19.07
C PHE A 6 15.43 -26.88 -18.69
N PHE A 7 15.11 -26.79 -17.39
CA PHE A 7 13.73 -26.73 -16.92
C PHE A 7 13.02 -25.40 -17.26
N SER A 8 13.76 -24.29 -17.30
CA SER A 8 13.19 -22.97 -17.59
C SER A 8 12.76 -22.81 -19.07
N LYS A 9 13.43 -23.47 -20.01
CA LYS A 9 13.06 -23.39 -21.44
C LYS A 9 11.86 -24.26 -21.81
N PHE A 10 11.60 -25.34 -21.07
CA PHE A 10 10.44 -26.21 -21.33
C PHE A 10 9.12 -25.57 -20.87
N ILE A 11 9.14 -24.80 -19.78
CA ILE A 11 7.92 -24.16 -19.24
C ILE A 11 7.44 -23.03 -20.16
N CYS A 12 8.36 -22.26 -20.77
CA CYS A 12 7.97 -21.22 -21.73
C CYS A 12 7.37 -21.78 -23.03
N ALA A 13 7.80 -22.95 -23.50
CA ALA A 13 7.27 -23.54 -24.74
C ALA A 13 5.83 -24.08 -24.56
N VAL A 14 5.48 -24.59 -23.39
CA VAL A 14 4.13 -25.13 -23.09
C VAL A 14 3.10 -24.00 -22.93
N ILE A 15 3.48 -22.86 -22.37
CA ILE A 15 2.58 -21.71 -22.20
C ILE A 15 2.26 -21.04 -23.54
N VAL A 16 3.24 -20.91 -24.44
CA VAL A 16 3.01 -20.32 -25.78
C VAL A 16 2.13 -21.21 -26.66
N LEU A 17 2.24 -22.55 -26.55
CA LEU A 17 1.41 -23.47 -27.31
C LEU A 17 -0.07 -23.47 -26.85
N HIS A 18 -0.31 -23.21 -25.56
CA HIS A 18 -1.68 -23.15 -25.01
C HIS A 18 -2.41 -21.85 -25.40
N CYS A 19 -1.68 -20.74 -25.58
CA CYS A 19 -2.27 -19.46 -26.02
C CYS A 19 -2.63 -19.44 -27.52
N VAL A 20 -1.92 -20.18 -28.37
CA VAL A 20 -2.20 -20.22 -29.81
C VAL A 20 -3.43 -21.09 -30.14
N LEU A 21 -3.71 -22.12 -29.34
CA LEU A 21 -4.86 -23.02 -29.55
C LEU A 21 -6.22 -22.40 -29.18
N GLN A 22 -6.25 -21.38 -28.31
CA GLN A 22 -7.51 -20.67 -27.99
C GLN A 22 -7.90 -19.59 -29.01
N LEU A 23 -6.96 -19.15 -29.86
CA LEU A 23 -7.22 -18.09 -30.85
C LEU A 23 -7.82 -18.61 -32.17
N VAL A 24 -7.79 -19.92 -32.43
CA VAL A 24 -8.30 -20.53 -33.67
C VAL A 24 -9.79 -20.94 -33.57
N SER A 25 -10.39 -20.91 -32.38
CA SER A 25 -11.76 -21.38 -32.18
C SER A 25 -12.86 -20.30 -32.33
N SER A 26 -12.50 -19.06 -32.69
CA SER A 26 -13.47 -17.93 -32.75
C SER A 26 -13.76 -17.41 -34.16
N LEU A 27 -13.43 -18.16 -35.21
CA LEU A 27 -13.68 -17.78 -36.62
C LEU A 27 -14.74 -18.68 -37.28
N GLN A 28 -15.95 -18.74 -36.73
CA GLN A 28 -17.12 -19.20 -37.47
C GLN A 28 -18.35 -18.39 -37.02
N GLY A 29 -18.68 -17.35 -37.77
CA GLY A 29 -19.96 -16.64 -37.63
C GLY A 29 -21.08 -17.36 -38.36
N PRO A 30 -22.34 -17.27 -37.90
CA PRO A 30 -23.49 -17.58 -38.73
C PRO A 30 -24.16 -16.31 -39.27
N THR A 31 -24.32 -16.36 -40.58
CA THR A 31 -25.29 -15.72 -41.48
C THR A 31 -26.45 -14.91 -40.89
N VAL A 32 -26.58 -13.70 -41.44
CA VAL A 32 -27.70 -12.75 -41.31
C VAL A 32 -28.98 -13.33 -41.93
N HIS A 33 -30.05 -13.41 -41.15
CA HIS A 33 -31.43 -13.51 -41.68
C HIS A 33 -32.22 -12.25 -41.30
N ARG A 34 -32.60 -11.51 -42.35
CA ARG A 34 -33.39 -10.27 -42.32
C ARG A 34 -34.86 -10.60 -42.03
N SER A 35 -35.42 -10.06 -40.96
CA SER A 35 -36.87 -9.93 -40.80
C SER A 35 -37.21 -8.57 -40.21
N SER A 36 -37.73 -7.70 -41.07
CA SER A 36 -38.25 -6.38 -40.76
C SER A 36 -39.57 -6.53 -40.00
N ARG A 37 -39.65 -6.07 -38.75
CA ARG A 37 -40.94 -5.88 -38.07
C ARG A 37 -40.88 -4.71 -37.09
N TRP A 38 -41.36 -3.57 -37.59
CA TRP A 38 -41.96 -2.40 -36.93
C TRP A 38 -41.31 -1.79 -35.68
N LEU A 39 -40.93 -0.52 -35.86
CA LEU A 39 -40.54 0.46 -34.86
C LEU A 39 -41.66 0.72 -33.84
N SER A 40 -41.29 0.88 -32.58
CA SER A 40 -41.96 1.76 -31.62
C SER A 40 -40.88 2.62 -30.96
N PRO A 41 -41.08 3.94 -30.76
CA PRO A 41 -40.07 4.79 -30.16
C PRO A 41 -39.98 4.51 -28.65
N VAL A 42 -38.81 4.11 -28.16
CA VAL A 42 -38.52 4.07 -26.73
C VAL A 42 -38.36 5.52 -26.24
N PRO A 43 -39.05 5.95 -25.17
CA PRO A 43 -38.86 7.27 -24.61
C PRO A 43 -37.42 7.44 -24.12
N SER A 44 -36.81 8.58 -24.42
CA SER A 44 -35.51 9.01 -23.93
C SER A 44 -35.49 8.98 -22.39
N ALA A 45 -34.94 7.91 -21.82
CA ALA A 45 -34.62 7.85 -20.40
C ALA A 45 -33.39 8.73 -20.18
N GLN A 46 -33.61 9.93 -19.64
CA GLN A 46 -32.55 10.77 -19.09
C GLN A 46 -31.71 9.93 -18.13
N ALA A 47 -30.39 9.88 -18.36
CA ALA A 47 -29.46 9.29 -17.41
C ALA A 47 -29.66 9.98 -16.05
N PRO A 48 -29.81 9.22 -14.95
CA PRO A 48 -29.94 9.83 -13.63
C PRO A 48 -28.67 10.63 -13.31
N PRO A 49 -28.80 11.78 -12.62
CA PRO A 49 -27.65 12.60 -12.29
C PRO A 49 -26.71 11.82 -11.37
N ILE A 50 -25.42 11.85 -11.72
CA ILE A 50 -24.33 11.27 -10.93
C ILE A 50 -24.38 11.90 -9.54
N THR A 51 -24.95 11.16 -8.59
CA THR A 51 -24.97 11.52 -7.18
C THR A 51 -23.69 10.99 -6.54
N LYS A 52 -23.04 11.90 -5.81
CA LYS A 52 -21.70 11.81 -5.26
C LYS A 52 -21.52 10.59 -4.33
N VAL A 53 -20.28 10.09 -4.37
CA VAL A 53 -19.63 9.09 -3.50
C VAL A 53 -20.15 7.67 -3.65
N GLN A 54 -19.50 7.00 -4.62
CA GLN A 54 -19.47 5.57 -4.77
C GLN A 54 -18.96 4.93 -3.46
N LYS A 55 -19.89 4.39 -2.67
CA LYS A 55 -19.72 3.53 -1.49
C LYS A 55 -19.12 2.16 -1.89
N TRP A 56 -17.94 2.16 -2.52
CA TRP A 56 -17.25 0.92 -2.89
C TRP A 56 -16.32 0.53 -1.74
N SER A 57 -16.79 -0.46 -0.97
CA SER A 57 -15.97 -1.54 -0.42
C SER A 57 -15.25 -1.42 0.93
N LEU A 58 -15.95 -1.00 2.00
CA LEU A 58 -15.50 -1.37 3.36
C LEU A 58 -15.20 -2.89 3.50
N TYR A 59 -15.88 -3.74 2.71
CA TYR A 59 -15.67 -5.19 2.70
C TYR A 59 -14.52 -5.69 1.79
N ALA A 60 -14.14 -4.98 0.72
CA ALA A 60 -13.03 -5.45 -0.13
C ALA A 60 -11.68 -5.09 0.50
N SER A 61 -11.56 -3.88 1.06
CA SER A 61 -10.37 -3.44 1.81
C SER A 61 -10.08 -4.38 3.00
N SER A 62 -11.09 -4.81 3.76
CA SER A 62 -10.89 -5.75 4.88
C SER A 62 -10.34 -7.12 4.45
N SER A 63 -10.74 -7.63 3.29
CA SER A 63 -10.21 -8.89 2.74
C SER A 63 -8.74 -8.77 2.33
N TYR A 64 -8.37 -7.64 1.72
CA TYR A 64 -6.99 -7.38 1.32
C TYR A 64 -6.07 -7.16 2.53
N VAL A 65 -6.50 -6.32 3.49
CA VAL A 65 -5.73 -6.07 4.73
C VAL A 65 -5.48 -7.37 5.50
N SER A 66 -6.50 -8.23 5.59
CA SER A 66 -6.34 -9.56 6.22
C SER A 66 -5.28 -10.40 5.51
N GLN A 67 -5.27 -10.43 4.17
CA GLN A 67 -4.24 -11.12 3.40
C GLN A 67 -2.83 -10.56 3.64
N VAL A 68 -2.68 -9.23 3.68
CA VAL A 68 -1.39 -8.59 3.97
C VAL A 68 -0.94 -8.92 5.40
N ARG A 69 -1.85 -8.83 6.37
CA ARG A 69 -1.59 -9.12 7.78
C ARG A 69 -1.11 -10.56 7.98
N ASP A 70 -1.83 -11.53 7.42
CA ASP A 70 -1.50 -12.97 7.55
C ASP A 70 -0.20 -13.31 6.80
N ARG A 71 -0.02 -12.78 5.60
CA ARG A 71 1.15 -13.06 4.75
C ARG A 71 2.45 -12.52 5.35
N LEU A 72 2.37 -11.41 6.06
CA LEU A 72 3.53 -10.75 6.68
C LEU A 72 3.66 -11.05 8.18
N GLY A 73 2.73 -11.78 8.77
CA GLY A 73 2.73 -12.16 10.19
C GLY A 73 2.62 -10.94 11.11
N LEU A 74 1.60 -10.10 10.89
CA LEU A 74 1.40 -8.81 11.56
C LEU A 74 0.30 -8.82 12.63
N GLU A 75 -0.13 -10.01 13.04
CA GLU A 75 -1.25 -10.22 13.96
C GLU A 75 -0.94 -9.71 15.37
N ASP A 76 0.31 -9.85 15.80
CA ASP A 76 0.77 -9.43 17.12
C ASP A 76 1.82 -8.33 17.07
N ARG A 77 2.17 -7.79 18.24
CA ARG A 77 3.18 -6.72 18.35
C ARG A 77 4.56 -7.19 17.91
N PHE A 78 4.94 -8.43 18.24
CA PHE A 78 6.27 -8.96 17.94
C PHE A 78 6.47 -9.15 16.43
N GLY A 79 5.46 -9.64 15.71
CA GLY A 79 5.45 -9.77 14.25
C GLY A 79 5.65 -8.43 13.56
N ARG A 80 5.00 -7.37 14.05
CA ARG A 80 5.16 -5.99 13.55
C ARG A 80 6.55 -5.41 13.80
N TRP A 81 7.13 -5.65 14.98
CA TRP A 81 8.53 -5.31 15.27
C TRP A 81 9.48 -6.05 14.33
N ARG A 82 9.28 -7.36 14.14
CA ARG A 82 10.09 -8.18 13.24
C ARG A 82 9.99 -7.71 11.79
N TYR A 83 8.80 -7.32 11.34
CA TYR A 83 8.60 -6.75 10.00
C TYR A 83 9.41 -5.45 9.82
N LEU A 84 9.37 -4.54 10.80
CA LEU A 84 10.13 -3.28 10.75
C LEU A 84 11.64 -3.53 10.69
N GLN A 85 12.14 -4.49 11.48
CA GLN A 85 13.56 -4.87 11.44
C GLN A 85 13.93 -5.39 10.04
N ARG A 86 13.16 -6.35 9.50
CA ARG A 86 13.38 -6.91 8.16
C ARG A 86 13.30 -5.85 7.06
N LEU A 87 12.38 -4.89 7.19
CA LEU A 87 12.28 -3.75 6.28
C LEU A 87 13.60 -2.98 6.27
N LEU A 88 14.14 -2.60 7.44
CA LEU A 88 15.37 -1.82 7.53
C LEU A 88 16.62 -2.62 7.10
N GLU A 89 16.60 -3.95 7.25
CA GLU A 89 17.68 -4.88 6.87
C GLU A 89 17.68 -5.32 5.39
N ASP A 90 16.74 -4.82 4.57
CA ASP A 90 16.60 -5.17 3.14
C ASP A 90 16.00 -6.56 2.87
N GLU A 91 15.29 -7.10 3.85
CA GLU A 91 14.71 -8.44 3.78
C GLU A 91 13.21 -8.44 3.45
N THR A 92 12.67 -7.27 3.12
CA THR A 92 11.27 -7.04 2.75
C THR A 92 11.20 -6.67 1.28
N ALA A 93 10.36 -7.37 0.51
CA ALA A 93 10.17 -7.07 -0.90
C ALA A 93 9.52 -5.67 -1.07
N PRO A 94 9.87 -4.89 -2.12
CA PRO A 94 9.28 -3.57 -2.35
C PRO A 94 7.76 -3.55 -2.38
N ARG A 95 7.15 -4.58 -2.98
CA ARG A 95 5.69 -4.74 -2.98
C ARG A 95 5.12 -4.79 -1.56
N ASP A 96 5.74 -5.50 -0.64
CA ASP A 96 5.25 -5.66 0.73
C ASP A 96 5.37 -4.35 1.50
N ALA A 97 6.45 -3.61 1.26
CA ALA A 97 6.64 -2.28 1.82
C ALA A 97 5.58 -1.29 1.33
N ASN A 98 5.26 -1.34 0.03
CA ASN A 98 4.25 -0.53 -0.64
C ASN A 98 2.82 -0.85 -0.16
N ASP A 99 2.50 -2.14 -0.01
CA ASP A 99 1.23 -2.66 0.49
C ASP A 99 1.00 -2.19 1.94
N ILE A 100 2.04 -2.26 2.79
CA ILE A 100 1.96 -1.81 4.18
C ILE A 100 1.82 -0.30 4.29
N LEU A 101 2.55 0.46 3.46
CA LEU A 101 2.42 1.90 3.40
C LEU A 101 0.98 2.31 3.05
N TYR A 102 0.40 1.68 2.03
CA TYR A 102 -1.01 1.90 1.68
C TYR A 102 -1.93 1.58 2.85
N ALA A 103 -1.82 0.38 3.41
CA ALA A 103 -2.78 -0.12 4.39
C ALA A 103 -2.75 0.68 5.71
N VAL A 104 -1.58 1.17 6.13
CA VAL A 104 -1.47 2.03 7.31
C VAL A 104 -2.09 3.41 7.07
N LEU A 105 -1.82 4.01 5.92
CA LEU A 105 -2.35 5.34 5.58
C LEU A 105 -3.85 5.33 5.31
N ASP A 106 -4.34 4.33 4.57
CA ASP A 106 -5.78 4.11 4.33
C ASP A 106 -6.51 3.81 5.63
N GLY A 107 -5.97 2.89 6.44
CA GLY A 107 -6.52 2.55 7.75
C GLY A 107 -6.59 3.77 8.68
N TYR A 108 -5.55 4.60 8.67
CA TYR A 108 -5.58 5.87 9.39
C TYR A 108 -6.75 6.73 8.90
N ILE A 109 -6.88 7.04 7.60
CA ILE A 109 -7.98 7.89 7.09
C ILE A 109 -9.36 7.32 7.43
N ASN A 110 -9.58 6.02 7.28
CA ASN A 110 -10.91 5.43 7.36
C ASN A 110 -11.34 5.06 8.78
N PHE A 111 -10.40 4.75 9.67
CA PHE A 111 -10.70 4.23 11.01
C PHE A 111 -9.93 5.02 12.08
N PRO A 112 -10.57 6.04 12.68
CA PRO A 112 -9.99 6.80 13.77
C PRO A 112 -9.58 5.87 14.93
N ARG A 113 -8.42 6.14 15.52
CA ARG A 113 -7.93 5.38 16.68
C ARG A 113 -8.64 5.84 17.96
N PRO A 114 -8.86 4.94 18.92
CA PRO A 114 -9.58 5.26 20.14
C PRO A 114 -8.77 6.24 21.00
N LYS A 115 -9.45 7.23 21.59
CA LYS A 115 -8.84 8.15 22.56
C LYS A 115 -8.78 7.47 23.92
N PHE A 116 -7.59 7.19 24.45
CA PHE A 116 -7.46 6.59 25.78
C PHE A 116 -7.46 7.67 26.87
N GLY A 117 -8.52 7.70 27.69
CA GLY A 117 -8.58 8.55 28.88
C GLY A 117 -8.82 10.04 28.60
N SER A 118 -8.29 10.91 29.48
CA SER A 118 -8.41 12.37 29.38
C SER A 118 -7.21 13.04 28.70
N SER A 119 -6.23 12.27 28.21
CA SER A 119 -5.16 12.78 27.36
C SER A 119 -5.50 12.51 25.90
N ASP A 120 -5.19 13.45 25.01
CA ASP A 120 -5.34 13.29 23.57
C ASP A 120 -4.29 12.32 22.96
N GLU A 121 -3.46 11.69 23.80
CA GLU A 121 -2.33 10.86 23.41
C GLU A 121 -2.78 9.46 23.00
N THR A 122 -3.27 9.36 21.75
CA THR A 122 -3.50 8.05 21.11
C THR A 122 -2.20 7.35 20.69
N GLY A 123 -1.05 8.01 20.88
CA GLY A 123 0.23 7.68 20.25
C GLY A 123 0.31 8.16 18.79
N SER A 124 -0.85 8.30 18.14
CA SER A 124 -0.96 8.64 16.73
C SER A 124 -1.13 10.14 16.56
N PRO A 125 -0.68 10.68 15.42
CA PRO A 125 -0.88 12.07 15.09
C PRO A 125 -2.36 12.45 15.09
N GLU A 126 -2.66 13.69 15.46
CA GLU A 126 -4.00 14.26 15.39
C GLU A 126 -4.59 14.21 13.97
N ARG A 127 -5.90 14.01 13.85
CA ARG A 127 -6.58 13.97 12.55
C ARG A 127 -6.96 15.37 12.07
N THR A 128 -5.98 16.19 11.73
CA THR A 128 -6.23 17.52 11.13
C THR A 128 -6.62 17.40 9.67
N GLU A 129 -7.46 18.31 9.18
CA GLU A 129 -7.89 18.35 7.77
C GLU A 129 -6.69 18.39 6.81
N GLN A 130 -5.68 19.19 7.14
CA GLN A 130 -4.46 19.31 6.34
C GLN A 130 -3.70 17.97 6.27
N ARG A 131 -3.59 17.24 7.38
CA ARG A 131 -2.91 15.93 7.41
C ARG A 131 -3.68 14.91 6.58
N LEU A 132 -5.01 14.87 6.71
CA LEU A 132 -5.85 13.99 5.90
C LEU A 132 -5.70 14.28 4.40
N GLN A 133 -5.64 15.55 4.00
CA GLN A 133 -5.41 15.94 2.60
C GLN A 133 -4.04 15.49 2.08
N ARG A 134 -2.98 15.64 2.89
CA ARG A 134 -1.63 15.18 2.52
C ARG A 134 -1.57 13.67 2.34
N ILE A 135 -2.19 12.92 3.24
CA ILE A 135 -2.28 11.45 3.12
C ILE A 135 -3.12 11.06 1.90
N GLN A 136 -4.25 11.73 1.67
CA GLN A 136 -5.09 11.48 0.49
C GLN A 136 -4.32 11.69 -0.81
N ALA A 137 -3.47 12.72 -0.90
CA ALA A 137 -2.62 12.95 -2.07
C ALA A 137 -1.63 11.81 -2.33
N VAL A 138 -1.12 11.13 -1.28
CA VAL A 138 -0.32 9.90 -1.43
C VAL A 138 -1.20 8.76 -1.94
N LEU A 139 -2.38 8.55 -1.36
CA LEU A 139 -3.26 7.44 -1.72
C LEU A 139 -3.85 7.59 -3.14
N GLU A 140 -3.97 8.80 -3.66
CA GLU A 140 -4.33 9.05 -5.07
C GLU A 140 -3.30 8.51 -6.07
N LYS A 141 -2.06 8.26 -5.64
CA LYS A 141 -1.02 7.61 -6.43
C LYS A 141 -1.06 6.08 -6.36
N ALA A 142 -1.92 5.51 -5.52
CA ALA A 142 -2.01 4.08 -5.37
C ALA A 142 -2.53 3.39 -6.64
N VAL A 143 -2.02 2.19 -6.90
CA VAL A 143 -2.50 1.29 -7.95
C VAL A 143 -3.15 0.10 -7.27
N GLY A 144 -4.47 0.14 -7.14
CA GLY A 144 -5.20 -0.78 -6.26
C GLY A 144 -4.92 -0.46 -4.80
N GLU A 145 -4.57 -1.47 -4.01
CA GLU A 145 -4.33 -1.35 -2.56
C GLU A 145 -2.83 -1.24 -2.23
N SER A 146 -2.05 -0.61 -3.11
CA SER A 146 -0.60 -0.49 -2.98
C SER A 146 -0.11 0.87 -3.49
N VAL A 147 0.73 1.55 -2.71
CA VAL A 147 1.39 2.81 -3.13
C VAL A 147 2.70 2.44 -3.81
N PRO A 148 2.89 2.65 -5.13
CA PRO A 148 4.05 2.18 -5.88
C PRO A 148 5.31 3.02 -5.61
N PHE A 149 5.69 3.16 -4.34
CA PHE A 149 6.78 4.01 -3.89
C PHE A 149 8.14 3.35 -4.11
N MET A 150 8.37 2.15 -3.58
CA MET A 150 9.59 1.38 -3.84
C MET A 150 9.42 0.52 -5.08
N THR A 151 10.48 0.38 -5.89
CA THR A 151 10.45 -0.45 -7.09
C THR A 151 11.66 -1.37 -7.20
N ASP A 152 11.51 -2.49 -7.88
CA ASP A 152 12.62 -3.41 -8.20
C ASP A 152 13.45 -2.94 -9.43
N ASN A 153 13.14 -1.77 -9.99
CA ASN A 153 13.76 -1.25 -11.22
C ASN A 153 14.97 -0.35 -10.93
N GLU A 154 15.59 0.21 -11.98
CA GLU A 154 16.73 1.15 -11.86
C GLU A 154 16.44 2.35 -10.94
N SER A 155 15.19 2.80 -10.89
CA SER A 155 14.73 3.80 -9.92
C SER A 155 14.30 3.11 -8.62
N VAL A 156 15.14 3.18 -7.59
CA VAL A 156 14.89 2.59 -6.27
C VAL A 156 13.55 3.01 -5.66
N TYR A 157 13.15 4.26 -5.87
CA TYR A 157 11.86 4.79 -5.44
C TYR A 157 11.32 5.86 -6.39
N ASP A 158 10.01 6.10 -6.33
CA ASP A 158 9.32 7.18 -7.06
C ASP A 158 9.58 8.55 -6.39
N PRO A 159 10.22 9.53 -7.08
CA PRO A 159 10.54 10.83 -6.50
C PRO A 159 9.32 11.72 -6.21
N GLU A 160 8.24 11.57 -6.96
CA GLU A 160 7.00 12.34 -6.71
C GLU A 160 6.35 11.85 -5.41
N ILE A 161 6.21 10.53 -5.26
CA ILE A 161 5.68 9.92 -4.04
C ILE A 161 6.59 10.25 -2.85
N MET A 162 7.92 10.22 -3.01
CA MET A 162 8.85 10.65 -1.96
C MET A 162 8.52 12.04 -1.41
N ARG A 163 8.28 13.03 -2.28
CA ARG A 163 7.92 14.39 -1.85
C ARG A 163 6.59 14.46 -1.12
N LEU A 164 5.62 13.64 -1.51
CA LEU A 164 4.33 13.55 -0.83
C LEU A 164 4.47 12.88 0.55
N LEU A 165 5.32 11.86 0.66
CA LEU A 165 5.61 11.20 1.94
C LEU A 165 6.40 12.10 2.90
N GLU A 166 7.31 12.93 2.41
CA GLU A 166 8.07 13.89 3.22
C GLU A 166 7.14 14.86 4.00
N VAL A 167 6.01 15.28 3.41
CA VAL A 167 5.06 16.19 4.08
C VAL A 167 4.05 15.47 4.98
N VAL A 168 4.01 14.13 4.93
CA VAL A 168 3.17 13.27 5.78
C VAL A 168 3.85 12.92 7.11
N LEU A 169 5.18 13.03 7.17
CA LEU A 169 5.98 12.93 8.40
C LEU A 169 5.81 14.16 9.30
N PRO A 170 6.14 14.03 10.61
CA PRO A 170 6.21 15.18 11.51
C PRO A 170 7.25 16.20 11.02
N ASP A 171 6.91 17.48 11.11
CA ASP A 171 7.85 18.54 10.73
C ASP A 171 8.97 18.65 11.78
N PRO A 172 10.25 18.67 11.39
CA PRO A 172 11.36 18.72 12.34
C PRO A 172 11.44 20.02 13.15
N GLN A 173 10.76 21.09 12.74
CA GLN A 173 10.70 22.38 13.43
C GLN A 173 9.42 22.51 14.26
N ASP A 174 8.27 22.16 13.68
CA ASP A 174 6.98 22.33 14.36
C ASP A 174 6.65 21.15 15.30
N ASP A 175 7.04 19.93 14.93
CA ASP A 175 6.74 18.66 15.63
C ASP A 175 8.05 17.94 16.06
N GLU A 176 8.99 18.67 16.68
CA GLU A 176 10.35 18.18 16.98
C GLU A 176 10.37 16.88 17.80
N GLU A 177 9.47 16.74 18.80
CA GLU A 177 9.41 15.56 19.67
C GLU A 177 9.00 14.30 18.90
N ASP A 178 7.93 14.39 18.09
CA ASP A 178 7.47 13.30 17.25
C ASP A 178 8.50 12.91 16.19
N PHE A 179 9.15 13.92 15.59
CA PHE A 179 10.23 13.72 14.64
C PHE A 179 11.39 12.94 15.27
N LYS A 180 11.84 13.34 16.47
CA LYS A 180 12.89 12.65 17.21
C LYS A 180 12.46 11.24 17.61
N ALA A 181 11.25 11.06 18.11
CA ALA A 181 10.74 9.75 18.54
C ALA A 181 10.73 8.73 17.39
N ALA A 182 10.29 9.14 16.19
CA ALA A 182 10.32 8.27 15.00
C ALA A 182 11.76 7.89 14.59
N TRP A 183 12.71 8.80 14.74
CA TRP A 183 14.13 8.54 14.47
C TRP A 183 14.77 7.65 15.53
N ASP A 184 14.52 7.90 16.81
CA ASP A 184 15.07 7.11 17.91
C ASP A 184 14.63 5.65 17.80
N MET A 185 13.36 5.40 17.51
CA MET A 185 12.86 4.04 17.27
C MET A 185 13.52 3.36 16.06
N MET A 186 13.73 4.10 14.96
CA MET A 186 14.45 3.58 13.80
C MET A 186 15.91 3.24 14.14
N ILE A 187 16.59 4.09 14.91
CA ILE A 187 17.97 3.89 15.38
C ILE A 187 18.06 2.66 16.30
N GLU A 188 17.09 2.48 17.20
CA GLU A 188 17.01 1.30 18.06
C GLU A 188 16.82 0.01 17.26
N LEU A 189 15.97 0.04 16.22
CA LEU A 189 15.70 -1.09 15.34
C LEU A 189 16.89 -1.50 14.48
N ASN A 190 17.55 -0.54 13.83
CA ASN A 190 18.63 -0.81 12.86
C ASN A 190 20.01 -0.91 13.52
N GLY A 191 20.14 -0.35 14.73
CA GLY A 191 21.41 -0.16 15.42
C GLY A 191 22.11 1.14 15.00
N ARG A 192 22.60 1.87 16.00
CA ARG A 192 23.20 3.20 15.84
C ARG A 192 24.37 3.23 14.84
N GLU A 193 25.21 2.21 14.82
CA GLU A 193 26.35 2.16 13.89
C GLU A 193 25.91 1.85 12.45
N SER A 194 24.91 0.99 12.26
CA SER A 194 24.31 0.72 10.95
C SER A 194 23.70 1.98 10.34
N VAL A 195 22.99 2.78 11.14
CA VAL A 195 22.42 4.06 10.70
C VAL A 195 23.52 5.01 10.24
N LYS A 196 24.56 5.23 11.06
CA LYS A 196 25.69 6.10 10.70
C LYS A 196 26.35 5.70 9.37
N ILE A 197 26.56 4.40 9.16
CA ILE A 197 27.16 3.88 7.91
C ILE A 197 26.24 4.18 6.72
N ASN A 198 24.94 3.90 6.84
CA ASN A 198 24.00 4.11 5.75
C ASN A 198 23.78 5.61 5.43
N GLU A 199 23.76 6.47 6.44
CA GLU A 199 23.70 7.93 6.25
C GLU A 199 24.94 8.45 5.53
N ARG A 200 26.13 8.00 5.94
CA ARG A 200 27.39 8.37 5.29
C ARG A 200 27.44 7.89 3.84
N ASP A 201 27.00 6.67 3.59
CA ASP A 201 27.03 6.05 2.26
C ASP A 201 25.92 6.59 1.34
N GLY A 202 24.90 7.28 1.88
CA GLY A 202 23.85 7.93 1.10
C GLY A 202 22.99 7.00 0.26
N ARG A 203 22.77 5.75 0.72
CA ARG A 203 22.11 4.69 -0.05
C ARG A 203 20.63 5.02 -0.32
N PRO A 204 20.19 5.15 -1.59
CA PRO A 204 18.80 5.50 -1.91
C PRO A 204 17.78 4.48 -1.38
N GLU A 205 18.13 3.19 -1.35
CA GLU A 205 17.27 2.09 -0.90
C GLU A 205 17.02 2.18 0.59
N TRP A 206 18.08 2.48 1.34
CA TRP A 206 17.98 2.69 2.78
C TRP A 206 17.13 3.93 3.08
N LYS A 207 17.31 5.02 2.32
CA LYS A 207 16.49 6.23 2.46
C LYS A 207 15.00 5.94 2.24
N ALA A 208 14.65 5.17 1.21
CA ALA A 208 13.26 4.78 0.93
C ALA A 208 12.68 3.93 2.08
N ARG A 209 13.42 2.95 2.56
CA ARG A 209 12.98 2.10 3.69
C ARG A 209 12.82 2.90 4.98
N CYS A 210 13.73 3.82 5.27
CA CYS A 210 13.63 4.75 6.40
C CYS A 210 12.43 5.69 6.28
N MET A 211 12.02 6.06 5.06
CA MET A 211 10.80 6.83 4.83
C MET A 211 9.57 6.02 5.26
N ILE A 212 9.42 4.80 4.74
CA ILE A 212 8.28 3.92 5.09
C ILE A 212 8.28 3.62 6.59
N ALA A 213 9.42 3.21 7.14
CA ALA A 213 9.54 2.85 8.55
C ALA A 213 9.10 4.01 9.47
N ARG A 214 9.59 5.22 9.23
CA ARG A 214 9.21 6.39 10.04
C ARG A 214 7.74 6.74 9.90
N ILE A 215 7.17 6.64 8.70
CA ILE A 215 5.74 6.87 8.49
C ILE A 215 4.92 5.86 9.29
N ILE A 216 5.17 4.56 9.11
CA ILE A 216 4.34 3.56 9.79
C ILE A 216 4.54 3.57 11.31
N ILE A 217 5.74 3.91 11.80
CA ILE A 217 5.99 4.17 13.23
C ILE A 217 5.14 5.35 13.71
N TYR A 218 5.20 6.49 13.01
CA TYR A 218 4.48 7.70 13.38
C TYR A 218 2.96 7.48 13.41
N TYR A 219 2.42 6.70 12.48
CA TYR A 219 1.00 6.31 12.47
C TYR A 219 0.73 5.03 13.29
N ASP A 220 1.45 4.80 14.39
CA ASP A 220 1.29 3.73 15.38
C ASP A 220 1.08 2.31 14.82
N PHE A 221 1.80 1.94 13.78
CA PHE A 221 1.76 0.58 13.27
C PHE A 221 2.16 -0.43 14.35
N ILE A 222 3.17 -0.13 15.17
CA ILE A 222 3.64 -1.05 16.22
C ILE A 222 2.58 -1.31 17.28
N THR A 223 1.76 -0.31 17.62
CA THR A 223 0.78 -0.42 18.71
C THR A 223 -0.51 -1.06 18.21
N TYR A 224 -1.12 -0.56 17.14
CA TYR A 224 -2.43 -1.07 16.67
C TYR A 224 -2.39 -1.84 15.34
N GLY A 225 -1.30 -1.73 14.58
CA GLY A 225 -1.11 -2.52 13.36
C GLY A 225 -1.83 -1.85 12.20
N ILE A 226 -2.27 -2.69 11.26
CA ILE A 226 -3.15 -2.23 10.18
C ILE A 226 -4.58 -2.20 10.73
N VAL A 227 -5.20 -1.03 10.75
CA VAL A 227 -6.57 -0.84 11.23
C VAL A 227 -7.52 -0.92 10.03
N ASP A 228 -8.39 -1.93 10.00
CA ASP A 228 -9.37 -2.18 8.92
C ASP A 228 -10.83 -2.17 9.39
N ALA A 229 -11.05 -1.86 10.67
CA ALA A 229 -12.36 -1.70 11.28
C ALA A 229 -12.28 -0.75 12.48
N PRO A 230 -13.40 -0.13 12.89
CA PRO A 230 -13.43 0.69 14.10
C PRO A 230 -12.98 -0.12 15.33
N ILE A 231 -12.03 0.43 16.09
CA ILE A 231 -11.55 -0.19 17.33
C ILE A 231 -12.59 0.11 18.41
N SER A 232 -13.29 -0.92 18.90
CA SER A 232 -14.22 -0.75 20.01
C SER A 232 -13.44 -0.46 21.29
N GLU A 233 -13.82 0.60 22.00
CA GLU A 233 -13.42 0.80 23.40
C GLU A 233 -13.95 -0.39 24.22
N LYS A 234 -13.07 -1.01 25.02
CA LYS A 234 -13.43 -2.06 25.98
C LYS A 234 -13.44 -1.50 27.37
#